data_AF-A0A9D4UGT9-F1
#
_entry.id   AF-A0A9D4UGT9-F1
#
_cell.length_a   1.000
_cell.length_b   1.000
_cell.length_c   1.000
_cell.angle_alpha   90.00
_cell.angle_beta   90.00
_cell.angle_gamma   90.00
#
_symmetry.space_group_name_H-M   'P 1'
#
loop_
_entity.id
_entity.type
_entity.pdbx_description
1 polymer ?
#
loop_
_entity_poly.entity_id
_entity_poly.type
_entity_poly.pdbx_seq_one_letter_code
_entity_poly.pdbx_strand_id
1 'polypeptide(L)'
;MGRKYVRLYPPLHGFGLYPFEESMLCNSSQVDLDNPDYTKFPLAENLPYLDCILEEGEMLYIPPKWWHYVKSLSLSFSVSFWWNDSEE
;
A
#
# COMPACT_ATOMS: atom_id res chain seq x y z
N MET A 1 -6.48 6.66 17.82
CA MET A 1 -6.90 5.38 18.43
C MET A 1 -6.80 4.22 17.45
N GLY A 2 -6.23 3.11 17.92
CA GLY A 2 -6.16 1.83 17.20
C GLY A 2 -4.86 1.59 16.44
N ARG A 3 -4.66 0.34 16.01
CA ARG A 3 -3.43 -0.15 15.39
C ARG A 3 -3.67 -0.58 13.96
N LYS A 4 -2.75 -0.24 13.06
CA LYS A 4 -2.83 -0.63 11.64
C LYS A 4 -1.55 -1.32 11.21
N TYR A 5 -1.68 -2.46 10.57
CA TYR A 5 -0.60 -3.03 9.79
C TYR A 5 -0.53 -2.29 8.44
N VAL A 6 0.65 -1.82 8.07
CA VAL A 6 0.89 -1.15 6.79
C VAL A 6 2.01 -1.88 6.06
N ARG A 7 1.75 -2.22 4.81
CA ARG A 7 2.76 -2.74 3.87
C ARG A 7 2.98 -1.73 2.75
N LEU A 8 4.24 -1.46 2.43
CA LEU A 8 4.66 -0.51 1.43
C LEU A 8 5.49 -1.19 0.34
N TYR A 9 5.20 -0.90 -0.92
CA TYR A 9 6.04 -1.29 -2.05
C TYR A 9 6.55 -0.05 -2.81
N PRO A 10 7.86 -0.02 -3.14
CA PRO A 10 8.41 0.98 -4.04
C PRO A 10 7.69 1.02 -5.39
N PRO A 11 7.57 2.21 -6.04
CA PRO A 11 6.92 2.35 -7.35
C PRO A 11 7.53 1.43 -8.43
N LEU A 12 8.83 1.14 -8.33
CA LEU A 12 9.56 0.27 -9.26
C LEU A 12 9.04 -1.18 -9.29
N HIS A 13 8.33 -1.60 -8.25
CA HIS A 13 7.72 -2.93 -8.15
C HIS A 13 6.24 -2.96 -8.60
N GLY A 14 5.68 -1.82 -9.04
CA GLY A 14 4.26 -1.70 -9.39
C GLY A 14 3.76 -2.73 -10.41
N PHE A 15 4.60 -3.13 -11.38
CA PHE A 15 4.23 -4.16 -12.36
C PHE A 15 3.92 -5.51 -11.71
N GLY A 16 4.69 -5.91 -10.69
CA GLY A 16 4.46 -7.17 -9.97
C GLY A 16 3.27 -7.14 -9.02
N LEU A 17 2.62 -5.98 -8.85
CA LEU A 17 1.38 -5.82 -8.07
C LEU A 17 0.13 -5.92 -8.95
N TYR A 18 0.29 -6.19 -10.24
CA TYR A 18 -0.82 -6.45 -11.17
C TYR A 18 -1.91 -5.38 -11.08
N PRO A 19 -1.60 -4.11 -11.41
CA PRO A 19 -2.61 -3.06 -11.43
C PRO A 19 -3.78 -3.42 -12.35
N PHE A 20 -4.97 -2.87 -12.09
CA PHE A 20 -6.07 -2.99 -13.05
C PHE A 20 -5.74 -2.23 -14.33
N GLU A 21 -6.12 -2.78 -15.48
CA GLU A 21 -5.94 -2.11 -16.78
C GLU A 21 -6.92 -0.95 -16.99
N GLU A 22 -8.02 -0.94 -16.23
CA GLU A 22 -9.03 0.11 -16.26
C GLU A 22 -8.47 1.43 -15.71
N SER A 23 -8.62 2.52 -16.48
CA SER A 23 -8.02 3.83 -16.18
C SER A 23 -8.28 4.36 -14.75
N MET A 24 -9.45 4.09 -14.18
CA MET A 24 -9.82 4.55 -12.83
C MET A 24 -9.20 3.72 -11.69
N LEU A 25 -8.75 2.50 -11.99
CA LEU A 25 -8.23 1.54 -11.01
C LEU A 25 -6.75 1.19 -11.28
N CYS A 26 -6.10 1.89 -12.22
CA CYS A 26 -4.71 1.64 -12.60
C CYS A 26 -3.69 1.87 -11.47
N ASN A 27 -4.10 2.50 -10.38
CA ASN A 27 -3.34 2.68 -9.14
C ASN A 27 -3.75 1.69 -8.02
N SER A 28 -4.58 0.70 -8.32
CA SER A 28 -5.05 -0.33 -7.37
C SER A 28 -4.57 -1.71 -7.83
N SER A 29 -4.07 -2.50 -6.89
CA SER A 29 -3.56 -3.86 -7.12
C SER A 29 -4.71 -4.85 -7.24
N GLN A 30 -4.60 -5.82 -8.15
CA GLN A 30 -5.50 -6.97 -8.20
C GLN A 30 -5.19 -8.04 -7.15
N VAL A 31 -3.99 -7.99 -6.55
CA VAL A 31 -3.54 -8.93 -5.53
C VAL A 31 -4.25 -8.63 -4.21
N ASP A 32 -5.01 -9.61 -3.70
CA ASP A 32 -5.49 -9.62 -2.32
C ASP A 32 -4.35 -10.07 -1.39
N LEU A 33 -3.87 -9.18 -0.54
CA LEU A 33 -2.78 -9.48 0.38
C LEU A 33 -3.23 -10.24 1.64
N ASP A 34 -4.53 -10.34 1.91
CA ASP A 34 -5.07 -11.20 2.97
C ASP A 34 -5.12 -12.68 2.54
N ASN A 35 -5.29 -12.93 1.24
CA ASN A 35 -5.32 -14.26 0.66
C ASN A 35 -4.75 -14.28 -0.77
N PRO A 36 -3.42 -14.18 -0.93
CA PRO A 36 -2.80 -14.02 -2.24
C PRO A 36 -2.86 -15.31 -3.07
N ASP A 37 -3.33 -15.19 -4.31
CA ASP A 37 -3.26 -16.25 -5.32
C ASP A 37 -1.99 -16.11 -6.16
N TYR A 38 -0.90 -16.74 -5.73
CA TYR A 38 0.38 -16.73 -6.46
C TYR A 38 0.37 -17.57 -7.75
N THR A 39 -0.66 -18.40 -7.96
CA THR A 39 -0.84 -19.07 -9.26
C THR A 39 -1.26 -18.05 -10.30
N LYS A 40 -2.14 -17.11 -9.92
CA LYS A 40 -2.58 -16.00 -10.77
C LYS A 40 -1.58 -14.83 -10.78
N PHE A 41 -0.92 -14.56 -9.65
CA PHE A 41 -0.05 -13.40 -9.44
C PHE A 41 1.37 -13.80 -9.01
N PRO A 42 2.11 -14.60 -9.79
CA PRO A 42 3.39 -15.17 -9.37
C PRO A 42 4.47 -14.14 -9.04
N LEU A 43 4.47 -12.97 -9.69
CA LEU A 43 5.46 -11.94 -9.40
C LEU A 43 5.29 -11.33 -8.01
N ALA A 44 4.08 -11.34 -7.46
CA ALA A 44 3.77 -10.73 -6.16
C ALA A 44 4.39 -11.48 -4.98
N GLU A 45 4.75 -12.76 -5.15
CA GLU A 45 5.28 -13.63 -4.10
C GLU A 45 6.63 -13.13 -3.55
N ASN A 46 7.49 -12.62 -4.44
CA ASN A 46 8.88 -12.30 -4.13
C ASN A 46 9.20 -10.80 -4.23
N LEU A 47 8.19 -9.95 -4.26
CA LEU A 47 8.41 -8.50 -4.29
C LEU A 47 9.00 -8.01 -2.96
N PRO A 48 10.08 -7.21 -2.97
CA PRO A 48 10.55 -6.49 -1.79
C PRO A 48 9.50 -5.50 -1.28
N TYR A 49 9.28 -5.48 0.04
CA TYR A 49 8.38 -4.56 0.72
C TYR A 49 8.94 -4.09 2.05
N LEU A 50 8.33 -3.04 2.60
CA LEU A 50 8.53 -2.58 3.97
C LEU A 50 7.22 -2.72 4.74
N ASP A 51 7.28 -3.28 5.94
CA ASP A 51 6.13 -3.42 6.82
C ASP A 51 6.33 -2.63 8.11
N CYS A 52 5.24 -2.08 8.65
CA CYS A 52 5.20 -1.56 10.01
C CYS A 52 3.83 -1.79 10.65
N ILE A 53 3.80 -1.74 11.98
CA ILE A 53 2.57 -1.49 12.71
C ILE A 53 2.57 -0.02 13.07
N LEU A 54 1.58 0.71 12.57
CA LEU A 54 1.34 2.09 12.92
C LEU A 54 0.49 2.16 14.19
N GLU A 55 1.09 2.69 15.25
CA GLU A 55 0.49 2.85 16.56
C GLU A 55 -0.16 4.24 16.71
N GLU A 56 -0.89 4.44 17.81
CA GLU A 56 -1.51 5.73 18.11
C GLU A 56 -0.47 6.82 18.41
N GLY A 57 -0.63 8.00 17.80
CA GLY A 57 0.27 9.13 17.95
C GLY A 57 1.46 9.12 16.99
N GLU A 58 1.67 8.02 16.26
CA GLU A 58 2.71 7.92 15.23
C GLU A 58 2.25 8.51 13.89
N MET A 59 3.23 8.90 13.08
CA MET A 59 3.03 9.37 11.71
C MET A 59 3.86 8.52 10.75
N LEU A 60 3.21 8.04 9.69
CA LEU A 60 3.88 7.35 8.59
C LEU A 60 3.95 8.27 7.38
N TYR A 61 5.17 8.53 6.90
CA TYR A 61 5.37 9.16 5.60
C TYR A 61 5.34 8.10 4.50
N ILE A 62 4.43 8.27 3.54
CA ILE A 62 4.33 7.44 2.33
C ILE A 62 4.76 8.32 1.15
N PRO A 63 5.94 8.08 0.54
CA PRO A 63 6.39 8.92 -0.56
C PRO A 63 5.47 8.83 -1.79
N PRO A 64 5.46 9.83 -2.68
CA PRO A 64 4.61 9.83 -3.87
C PRO A 64 4.75 8.55 -4.70
N LYS A 65 3.61 8.04 -5.19
CA LYS A 65 3.48 6.83 -6.01
C LYS A 65 3.82 5.51 -5.33
N TRP A 66 4.16 5.50 -4.03
CA TRP A 66 4.33 4.25 -3.31
C TRP A 66 3.00 3.53 -3.13
N TRP A 67 3.03 2.22 -3.38
CA TRP A 67 1.89 1.35 -3.15
C TRP A 67 1.80 1.07 -1.66
N HIS A 68 0.59 1.14 -1.11
CA HIS A 68 0.36 0.91 0.30
C HIS A 68 -0.88 0.05 0.51
N TYR A 69 -0.72 -0.99 1.32
CA TYR A 69 -1.81 -1.80 1.84
C TYR A 69 -1.94 -1.53 3.33
N VAL A 70 -3.17 -1.35 3.80
CA VAL A 70 -3.45 -0.97 5.19
C VAL A 70 -4.53 -1.88 5.74
N LYS A 71 -4.22 -2.60 6.82
CA LYS A 71 -5.15 -3.47 7.54
C LYS A 71 -5.33 -2.99 8.98
N SER A 72 -6.57 -2.72 9.36
CA SER A 72 -6.91 -2.44 10.76
C SER A 72 -6.75 -3.70 11.61
N LEU A 73 -5.91 -3.65 12.64
CA LEU A 73 -5.76 -4.73 13.62
C LEU A 73 -6.69 -4.57 14.83
N SER A 74 -7.26 -3.37 14.99
CA SER A 74 -8.28 -3.03 15.97
C SER A 74 -9.24 -2.01 15.35
N LEU A 75 -10.34 -1.68 16.04
CA LEU A 75 -11.10 -0.47 15.73
C LEU A 75 -10.12 0.71 15.69
N SER A 76 -10.10 1.44 14.57
CA SER A 76 -9.08 2.45 14.32
C SER A 76 -9.63 3.67 13.59
N PHE A 77 -8.98 4.81 13.82
CA PHE A 77 -9.25 6.08 13.14
C PHE A 77 -7.91 6.73 12.76
N SER A 78 -7.81 7.26 11.53
CA SER A 78 -6.59 7.91 11.03
C SER A 78 -6.94 9.12 10.18
N VAL A 79 -6.01 10.06 10.11
CA VAL A 79 -6.09 11.25 9.25
C VAL A 79 -4.92 11.21 8.28
N SER A 80 -5.18 11.41 6.99
CA SER A 80 -4.14 11.53 5.96
C SER A 80 -4.05 12.97 5.48
N PHE A 81 -2.82 13.47 5.38
CA PHE A 81 -2.52 14.76 4.79
C PHE A 81 -1.88 14.50 3.43
N TRP A 82 -2.42 15.13 2.39
CA TRP A 82 -1.90 15.04 1.03
C TRP A 82 -1.36 16.42 0.65
N TRP A 83 -0.10 16.47 0.25
CA TRP A 83 0.55 17.69 -0.19
C TRP A 83 1.36 17.40 -1.44
N ASN A 84 1.49 18.40 -2.31
CA ASN A 84 2.39 18.37 -3.45
C ASN A 84 3.51 19.37 -3.21
N ASP A 85 4.73 18.98 -3.54
CA ASP A 85 5.93 19.81 -3.43
C ASP A 85 6.16 20.63 -4.70
N SER A 86 5.09 20.97 -5.42
CA SER A 86 5.19 21.76 -6.65
C SER A 86 5.67 23.16 -6.31
N GLU A 87 6.98 23.40 -6.43
CA GLU A 87 7.46 24.61 -7.08
C GLU A 87 7.03 24.52 -8.56
N GLU A 88 5.87 25.09 -8.87
CA GLU A 88 5.64 25.74 -10.17
C GLU A 88 5.99 27.22 -10.05
#